data_AF-A0A418WTU8-F1
#
_entry.id   AF-A0A418WTU8-F1
#
_cell.length_a   1.000
_cell.length_b   1.000
_cell.length_c   1.000
_cell.angle_alpha   90.00
_cell.angle_beta   90.00
_cell.angle_gamma   90.00
#
_symmetry.space_group_name_H-M   'P 1'
#
loop_
_entity.id
_entity.type
_entity.pdbx_description
1 polymer ?
#
loop_
_entity_poly.entity_id
_entity_poly.type
_entity_poly.pdbx_seq_one_letter_code
_entity_poly.pdbx_strand_id
1 'polypeptide(L)' 'MLAPFAVSAVVLAGCGGKPPPMAATPQSYVVTIDDDVDELAEATKQAQVHCAQFSRGTRLVSVGEIDGKRLVSFECVAN' A
#
# COMPACT_ATOMS: atom_id res chain seq x y z
N MET A 1 7.06 -22.34 33.93
CA MET A 1 6.65 -22.65 32.54
C MET A 1 5.60 -21.64 32.15
N LEU A 2 5.89 -20.73 31.21
CA LEU A 2 4.92 -20.03 30.34
C LEU A 2 5.67 -18.98 29.48
N ALA A 3 6.02 -19.40 28.27
CA ALA A 3 6.04 -18.60 27.04
C ALA A 3 5.18 -19.42 26.03
N PRO A 4 4.61 -18.88 24.93
CA PRO A 4 4.99 -17.69 24.15
C PRO A 4 3.77 -16.75 23.91
N PHE A 5 3.87 -15.55 23.35
CA PHE A 5 3.87 -15.27 21.92
C PHE A 5 4.55 -13.91 21.70
N ALA A 6 5.72 -13.95 21.06
CA ALA A 6 6.26 -12.78 20.40
C ALA A 6 5.30 -12.43 19.26
N VAL A 7 4.59 -11.31 19.39
CA VAL A 7 3.98 -10.65 18.23
C VAL A 7 5.13 -10.07 17.44
N SER A 8 5.67 -10.87 16.53
CA SER A 8 6.58 -10.41 15.49
C SER A 8 5.79 -9.50 14.56
N ALA A 9 5.74 -8.21 14.88
CA ALA A 9 5.52 -7.20 13.87
C ALA A 9 6.75 -7.26 12.95
N VAL A 10 6.63 -8.02 11.85
CA VAL A 10 7.54 -7.92 10.72
C VAL A 10 7.31 -6.52 10.16
N VAL A 11 8.01 -5.54 10.73
CA VAL A 11 8.24 -4.26 10.08
C VAL A 11 9.13 -4.60 8.90
N LEU A 12 8.51 -4.73 7.72
CA LEU A 12 9.22 -4.74 6.46
C LEU A 12 10.04 -3.45 6.39
N ALA A 13 11.29 -3.52 6.83
CA ALA A 13 12.29 -2.53 6.50
C ALA A 13 12.58 -2.66 4.99
N GLY A 14 12.11 -1.69 4.22
CA GLY A 14 12.28 -1.61 2.77
C GLY A 14 12.44 -0.16 2.31
N CYS A 15 13.70 0.25 2.18
CA CYS A 15 14.29 1.41 1.49
C CYS A 15 13.42 2.53 0.90
N GLY A 16 13.74 3.76 1.32
CA GLY A 16 13.73 4.94 0.44
C GLY A 16 12.53 5.87 0.58
N GLY A 17 12.53 6.72 1.60
CA GLY A 17 11.95 8.08 1.59
C GLY A 17 10.58 8.28 0.93
N LYS A 18 9.66 7.33 1.00
CA LYS A 18 8.33 7.43 0.40
C LYS A 18 7.27 7.49 1.50
N PRO A 19 6.18 8.27 1.33
CA PRO A 19 5.15 8.36 2.35
C PRO A 19 4.58 6.97 2.63
N PRO A 20 4.42 6.61 3.92
CA PRO A 20 3.82 5.34 4.28
C PRO A 20 2.38 5.28 3.75
N PRO A 21 1.90 4.10 3.32
CA PRO A 21 0.51 3.94 2.94
C PRO A 21 -0.40 4.27 4.13
N MET A 22 -1.51 4.95 3.86
CA MET A 22 -2.55 5.21 4.85
C MET A 22 -3.23 3.92 5.30
N ALA A 23 -3.41 2.96 4.39
CA ALA A 23 -3.92 1.64 4.69
C ALA A 23 -3.29 0.61 3.76
N ALA A 24 -2.81 -0.50 4.33
CA ALA A 24 -2.29 -1.63 3.57
C ALA A 24 -2.84 -2.91 4.19
N THR A 25 -3.75 -3.57 3.48
CA THR A 25 -4.41 -4.81 3.88
C THR A 25 -4.26 -5.86 2.78
N PRO A 26 -4.49 -7.16 3.03
CA PRO A 26 -4.47 -8.17 1.97
C PRO A 26 -5.48 -7.92 0.83
N GLN A 27 -6.46 -7.03 1.04
CA GLN A 27 -7.52 -6.72 0.09
C GLN A 27 -7.38 -5.33 -0.53
N SER A 28 -6.61 -4.42 0.08
CA SER A 28 -6.55 -3.03 -0.35
C SER A 28 -5.20 -2.38 -0.03
N TYR A 29 -4.86 -1.37 -0.82
CA TYR A 29 -3.70 -0.51 -0.61
C TYR A 29 -4.09 0.94 -0.89
N VAL A 30 -3.93 1.82 0.08
CA VAL A 30 -4.34 3.22 0.02
C VAL A 30 -3.17 4.10 0.42
N VAL A 31 -2.87 5.10 -0.41
CA VAL A 31 -1.76 6.03 -0.20
C VAL A 31 -2.13 7.43 -0.65
N THR A 32 -1.62 8.43 0.05
CA THR A 32 -1.67 9.82 -0.41
C THR A 32 -0.43 10.14 -1.22
N ILE A 33 -0.64 10.73 -2.38
CA ILE A 33 0.41 11.29 -3.22
C ILE A 33 0.21 12.79 -3.35
N ASP A 34 1.30 13.51 -3.55
CA ASP A 34 1.26 14.84 -4.14
C ASP A 34 0.85 14.70 -5.63
N ASP A 35 0.29 15.75 -6.24
CA ASP A 35 -0.28 15.72 -7.60
C ASP A 35 0.78 15.59 -8.72
N ASP A 36 1.72 14.67 -8.53
CA ASP A 36 2.84 14.40 -9.40
C ASP A 36 2.63 13.03 -10.06
N VAL A 37 2.74 13.00 -11.39
CA VAL A 37 2.56 11.78 -12.20
C VAL A 37 3.55 10.68 -11.77
N ASP A 38 4.76 11.07 -11.38
CA ASP A 38 5.80 10.18 -10.89
C ASP A 38 5.40 9.49 -9.58
N GLU A 39 4.69 10.19 -8.70
CA GLU A 39 4.21 9.61 -7.45
C GLU A 39 3.07 8.61 -7.68
N LEU A 40 2.18 8.88 -8.65
CA LEU A 40 1.13 7.94 -9.01
C LEU A 40 1.70 6.64 -9.59
N ALA A 41 2.73 6.73 -10.44
CA ALA A 41 3.40 5.58 -11.00
C ALA A 41 4.06 4.72 -9.90
N GLU A 42 4.72 5.38 -8.95
CA GLU A 42 5.37 4.71 -7.83
C GLU A 42 4.36 4.11 -6.84
N ALA A 43 3.27 4.81 -6.53
CA ALA A 43 2.15 4.29 -5.74
C ALA A 43 1.55 3.03 -6.38
N THR A 44 1.38 3.04 -7.70
CA THR A 44 0.88 1.89 -8.47
C THR A 44 1.84 0.70 -8.38
N LYS A 45 3.15 0.95 -8.52
CA LYS A 45 4.18 -0.10 -8.39
C LYS A 45 4.20 -0.70 -6.99
N GLN A 46 4.06 0.12 -5.96
CA GLN A 46 3.98 -0.36 -4.57
C GLN A 46 2.72 -1.19 -4.33
N ALA A 47 1.57 -0.73 -4.83
CA ALA A 47 0.32 -1.48 -4.76
C ALA A 47 0.43 -2.83 -5.50
N GLN A 48 1.14 -2.90 -6.64
CA GLN A 48 1.46 -4.15 -7.32
C GLN A 48 2.30 -5.10 -6.47
N VAL A 49 3.41 -4.62 -5.91
CA VAL A 49 4.26 -5.45 -5.04
C VAL A 49 3.45 -5.94 -3.83
N HIS A 50 2.63 -5.06 -3.24
CA HIS A 50 1.80 -5.37 -2.09
C HIS A 50 0.67 -6.35 -2.39
N CYS A 51 0.04 -6.32 -3.56
CA CYS A 51 -0.97 -7.33 -3.90
C CYS A 51 -0.32 -8.65 -4.37
N ALA A 52 0.85 -8.58 -5.02
CA ALA A 52 1.57 -9.75 -5.52
C ALA A 52 2.06 -10.68 -4.40
N GLN A 53 2.44 -10.15 -3.23
CA GLN A 53 2.75 -10.99 -2.05
C GLN A 53 1.57 -11.87 -1.60
N PHE A 54 0.33 -11.53 -1.97
CA PHE A 54 -0.87 -12.32 -1.70
C PHE A 54 -1.39 -13.06 -2.94
N SER A 55 -0.59 -13.15 -4.01
CA SER A 55 -0.99 -13.74 -5.30
C SER A 55 -2.25 -13.10 -5.91
N ARG A 56 -2.40 -11.79 -5.73
CA ARG A 56 -3.52 -10.98 -6.22
C ARG A 56 -3.06 -9.96 -7.25
N GLY A 57 -3.94 -9.62 -8.18
CA GLY A 57 -3.77 -8.50 -9.09
C GLY A 57 -4.11 -7.17 -8.40
N THR A 58 -3.56 -6.07 -8.91
CA THR A 58 -3.82 -4.73 -8.40
C THR A 58 -4.75 -4.00 -9.34
N ARG A 59 -5.80 -3.39 -8.80
CA ARG A 59 -6.73 -2.54 -9.54
C ARG A 59 -6.80 -1.17 -8.88
N LEU A 60 -6.60 -0.12 -9.66
CA LEU A 60 -6.92 1.24 -9.21
C LEU A 60 -8.44 1.40 -9.15
N VAL A 61 -8.95 1.78 -7.98
CA VAL A 61 -10.39 1.88 -7.72
C VAL A 61 -10.84 3.32 -7.69
N SER A 62 -10.07 4.17 -7.03
CA SER A 62 -10.41 5.58 -6.87
C SER A 62 -9.16 6.43 -6.76
N VAL A 63 -9.25 7.63 -7.31
CA VAL A 63 -8.35 8.75 -7.05
C VAL A 63 -9.24 9.87 -6.52
N GLY A 64 -9.11 10.16 -5.23
CA GLY A 64 -9.77 11.28 -4.57
C GLY A 64 -8.77 12.38 -4.24
N GLU A 65 -9.26 13.45 -3.65
CA GLU A 65 -8.45 14.52 -3.08
C GLU A 65 -8.85 14.72 -1.61
N ILE A 66 -7.87 14.77 -0.72
CA ILE A 66 -8.04 15.02 0.72
C ILE A 66 -6.92 15.97 1.15
N ASP A 67 -7.28 17.09 1.78
CA ASP A 67 -6.36 18.07 2.33
C ASP A 67 -5.31 18.57 1.32
N GLY A 68 -5.71 18.72 0.04
CA GLY A 68 -4.83 19.16 -1.06
C GLY A 68 -3.86 18.09 -1.58
N LYS A 69 -3.98 16.83 -1.12
CA LYS A 69 -3.25 15.68 -1.63
C LYS A 69 -4.19 14.73 -2.35
N ARG A 70 -3.68 13.97 -3.32
CA ARG A 70 -4.47 12.93 -3.98
C ARG A 70 -4.46 11.64 -3.17
N LEU A 71 -5.64 11.19 -2.78
CA LEU A 71 -5.83 9.89 -2.15
C LEU A 71 -6.02 8.83 -3.24
N VAL A 72 -5.05 7.93 -3.39
CA VAL A 72 -5.10 6.85 -4.37
C VAL A 72 -5.45 5.55 -3.65
N SER A 73 -6.52 4.92 -4.09
CA SER A 73 -7.02 3.67 -3.53
C SER A 73 -6.93 2.54 -4.54
N PHE A 74 -6.25 1.48 -4.16
CA PHE A 74 -6.09 0.26 -4.93
C PHE A 74 -6.75 -0.92 -4.21
N GLU A 75 -7.32 -1.83 -4.97
CA GLU A 75 -7.83 -3.12 -4.50
C GLU A 75 -6.91 -4.25 -4.98
N CYS A 76 -6.66 -5.20 -4.08
CA CYS A 76 -6.03 -6.47 -4.39
C CYS A 76 -7.10 -7.48 -4.77
N VAL A 77 -7.33 -7.62 -6.08
CA VAL A 77 -8.33 -8.52 -6.65
C VAL A 77 -7.74 -9.90 -6.92
N ALA A 78 -8.55 -10.95 -6.79
CA ALA A 78 -8.14 -12.27 -7.27
C ALA A 78 -7.99 -12.21 -8.80
N ASN A 79 -6.95 -12.86 -9.33
CA ASN A 79 -6.77 -13.03 -10.78
C ASN A 79 -7.79 -14.00 -11.35
#